data_AF-A0A2J0Q1F1-F1
#
_entry.id   AF-A0A2J0Q1F1-F1
#
_cell.length_a   1.000
_cell.length_b   1.000
_cell.length_c   1.000
_cell.angle_alpha   90.00
_cell.angle_beta   90.00
_cell.angle_gamma   90.00
#
_symmetry.space_group_name_H-M   'P 1'
#
loop_
_entity.id
_entity.type
_entity.pdbx_description
1 polymer ?
#
loop_
_entity_poly.entity_id
_entity_poly.type
_entity_poly.pdbx_seq_one_letter_code
_entity_poly.pdbx_strand_id
1 'polypeptide(L)'
;MAVQLIKDDDGKAQYVVIPYDEYFRMCLQMAEIDDETDDDLEDIEVEHDCYDDVGLPGEVCDIMHSENVSLQAAWRILRGMSQQEVAEKLDISQSAVSQLEALDSRPQKRTREKLAAIYGCKQEQISLYLPKEG
;
A
#
# COMPACT_ATOMS: atom_id res chain seq x y z
N MET A 1 39.87 -15.97 14.63
CA MET A 1 40.24 -14.91 13.69
C MET A 1 41.61 -15.20 13.12
N ALA A 2 41.67 -15.70 11.88
CA ALA A 2 42.92 -15.85 11.14
C ALA A 2 42.92 -14.80 10.03
N VAL A 3 43.38 -13.60 10.37
CA VAL A 3 43.52 -12.50 9.41
C VAL A 3 44.99 -12.42 9.04
N GLN A 4 45.29 -12.39 7.74
CA GLN A 4 46.66 -12.24 7.25
C GLN A 4 46.90 -10.79 6.82
N LEU A 5 47.94 -10.18 7.38
CA LEU A 5 48.36 -8.83 7.03
C LEU A 5 49.52 -8.90 6.05
N ILE A 6 49.35 -8.26 4.89
CA ILE A 6 50.40 -8.06 3.90
C ILE A 6 50.97 -6.66 4.16
N LYS A 7 52.25 -6.61 4.46
CA LYS A 7 52.99 -5.40 4.78
C LYS A 7 53.88 -4.99 3.61
N ASP A 8 54.17 -3.70 3.51
CA ASP A 8 55.16 -3.17 2.58
C ASP A 8 56.59 -3.31 3.10
N ASP A 9 57.55 -2.85 2.29
CA ASP A 9 58.98 -2.93 2.59
C ASP A 9 59.36 -2.13 3.85
N ASP A 10 58.56 -1.13 4.24
CA ASP A 10 58.70 -0.35 5.48
C ASP A 10 58.00 -1.02 6.68
N GLY A 11 57.40 -2.20 6.49
CA GLY A 11 56.71 -2.97 7.53
C GLY A 11 55.31 -2.44 7.89
N LYS A 12 54.77 -1.50 7.12
CA LYS A 12 53.43 -0.96 7.29
C LYS A 12 52.42 -1.87 6.58
N ALA A 13 51.31 -2.20 7.25
CA ALA A 13 50.27 -3.01 6.65
C ALA A 13 49.59 -2.25 5.50
N GLN A 14 49.59 -2.82 4.30
CA GLN A 14 48.92 -2.26 3.12
C GLN A 14 47.66 -3.03 2.75
N TYR A 15 47.67 -4.35 2.90
CA TYR A 15 46.52 -5.19 2.56
C TYR A 15 46.22 -6.17 3.67
N VAL A 16 44.95 -6.55 3.77
CA VAL A 16 44.45 -7.53 4.72
C VAL A 16 43.69 -8.60 3.96
N VAL A 17 44.06 -9.86 4.17
CA VAL A 17 43.32 -11.01 3.63
C VAL A 17 42.40 -11.51 4.74
N ILE A 18 41.11 -11.38 4.48
CA ILE A 18 40.03 -11.77 5.39
C ILE A 18 39.29 -12.96 4.75
N PRO A 19 39.01 -14.03 5.52
CA PRO A 19 38.11 -15.09 5.07
C PRO A 19 36.77 -14.52 4.58
N TYR A 20 36.24 -15.11 3.50
CA TYR A 20 35.08 -14.54 2.81
C TYR A 20 33.83 -14.43 3.70
N ASP A 21 33.60 -15.43 4.54
CA ASP A 21 32.52 -15.45 5.53
C ASP A 21 32.60 -14.27 6.53
N GLU A 22 33.82 -13.92 6.94
CA GLU A 22 34.05 -12.82 7.87
C GLU A 22 33.92 -11.46 7.17
N TYR A 23 34.40 -11.33 5.92
CA TYR A 23 34.16 -10.15 5.08
C TYR A 23 32.65 -9.93 4.86
N PHE A 24 31.92 -10.99 4.51
CA PHE A 24 30.49 -10.93 4.26
C PHE A 24 29.71 -10.50 5.52
N ARG A 25 30.07 -11.03 6.69
CA ARG A 25 29.48 -10.60 7.96
C ARG A 25 29.76 -9.14 8.26
N MET A 26 30.99 -8.66 8.01
CA MET A 26 31.34 -7.24 8.20
C MET A 26 30.55 -6.34 7.24
N CYS A 27 30.35 -6.74 5.99
CA CYS A 27 29.51 -6.00 5.04
C CYS A 27 28.06 -5.94 5.47
N LEU A 28 27.48 -7.04 5.95
CA LEU A 28 26.11 -7.06 6.50
C LEU A 28 25.98 -6.11 7.69
N GLN A 29 26.94 -6.18 8.61
CA GLN A 29 26.91 -5.35 9.81
C GLN A 29 27.13 -3.85 9.51
N MET A 30 27.79 -3.51 8.40
CA MET A 30 27.88 -2.13 7.91
C MET A 30 26.62 -1.69 7.16
N ALA A 31 25.94 -2.59 6.46
CA ALA A 31 24.67 -2.28 5.80
C ALA A 31 23.53 -2.03 6.82
N GLU A 32 23.56 -2.69 7.97
CA GLU A 32 22.66 -2.41 9.11
C GLU A 32 22.98 -1.08 9.82
N ILE A 33 24.05 -0.36 9.46
CA ILE A 33 24.36 0.99 9.98
C ILE A 33 23.74 2.08 9.09
N ASP A 34 23.14 1.71 7.96
CA ASP A 34 22.30 2.58 7.11
C ASP A 34 20.81 2.44 7.48
N ASP A 35 20.50 1.89 8.66
CA ASP A 35 19.26 2.24 9.35
C ASP A 35 19.43 3.70 9.76
N GLU A 36 19.00 4.63 8.89
CA GLU A 36 18.72 6.02 9.28
C GLU A 36 17.98 5.96 10.61
N THR A 37 18.63 6.40 11.68
CA THR A 37 17.96 6.46 12.97
C THR A 37 16.80 7.44 12.84
N ASP A 38 15.69 7.26 13.55
CA ASP A 38 14.55 8.20 13.50
C ASP A 38 15.00 9.68 13.66
N ASP A 39 16.14 9.93 14.32
CA ASP A 39 16.78 11.24 14.49
C ASP A 39 17.32 11.89 13.19
N ASP A 40 17.58 11.11 12.12
CA ASP A 40 18.07 11.57 10.81
C ASP A 40 16.93 11.82 9.79
N LEU A 41 15.68 11.48 10.13
CA LEU A 41 14.52 11.70 9.28
C LEU A 41 14.01 13.15 9.43
N GLU A 42 13.85 13.86 8.32
CA GLU A 42 13.19 15.16 8.31
C GLU A 42 11.67 15.00 8.20
N ASP A 43 10.92 15.77 9.01
CA ASP A 43 9.46 15.86 8.88
C ASP A 43 9.09 16.39 7.48
N ILE A 44 8.47 15.55 6.68
CA ILE A 44 7.88 15.95 5.39
C ILE A 44 6.55 16.63 5.65
N GLU A 45 6.34 17.83 5.09
CA GLU A 45 5.04 18.49 5.11
C GLU A 45 4.03 17.65 4.31
N VAL A 46 3.18 16.90 5.02
CA VAL A 46 2.08 16.14 4.40
C VAL A 46 0.87 17.07 4.28
N GLU A 47 0.39 17.30 3.06
CA GLU A 47 -0.88 17.99 2.85
C GLU A 47 -2.03 17.10 3.33
N HIS A 48 -2.52 17.38 4.54
CA HIS A 48 -3.65 16.66 5.11
C HIS A 48 -4.92 17.00 4.32
N ASP A 49 -5.57 15.99 3.74
CA ASP A 49 -6.81 16.17 3.01
C ASP A 49 -8.03 15.68 3.81
N CYS A 50 -9.20 15.67 3.18
CA CYS A 50 -10.45 15.25 3.82
C CYS A 50 -10.62 13.72 3.97
N TYR A 51 -9.61 12.94 3.58
CA TYR A 51 -9.57 11.48 3.58
C TYR A 51 -8.51 10.88 4.51
N ASP A 52 -7.63 11.67 5.12
CA ASP A 52 -6.61 11.19 6.07
C ASP A 52 -7.20 10.40 7.26
N ASP A 53 -8.40 10.76 7.72
CA ASP A 53 -9.14 10.03 8.77
C ASP A 53 -10.00 8.86 8.23
N VAL A 54 -9.92 8.57 6.93
CA VAL A 54 -10.71 7.53 6.25
C VAL A 54 -9.84 6.30 6.02
N GLY A 55 -9.64 5.52 7.08
CA GLY A 55 -8.97 4.22 6.98
C GLY A 55 -9.78 3.22 6.15
N LEU A 56 -9.18 2.61 5.13
CA LEU A 56 -9.76 1.46 4.42
C LEU A 56 -9.40 0.16 5.17
N PRO A 57 -10.36 -0.75 5.42
CA PRO A 57 -10.02 -2.05 6.01
C PRO A 57 -9.06 -2.82 5.10
N GLY A 58 -8.02 -3.43 5.68
CA GLY A 58 -7.01 -4.20 4.94
C GLY A 58 -7.63 -5.27 4.03
N GLU A 59 -8.66 -5.97 4.51
CA GLU A 59 -9.39 -6.99 3.73
C GLU A 59 -9.98 -6.44 2.41
N VAL A 60 -10.44 -5.18 2.41
CA VAL A 60 -10.97 -4.54 1.19
C VAL A 60 -9.83 -4.24 0.22
N CYS A 61 -8.69 -3.74 0.72
CA CYS A 61 -7.50 -3.47 -0.08
C CYS A 61 -6.94 -4.76 -0.70
N ASP A 62 -6.90 -5.84 0.07
CA ASP A 62 -6.43 -7.15 -0.39
C ASP A 62 -7.29 -7.66 -1.56
N ILE A 63 -8.62 -7.64 -1.41
CA ILE A 63 -9.56 -8.06 -2.47
C ILE A 63 -9.43 -7.16 -3.70
N MET A 64 -9.35 -5.84 -3.49
CA MET A 64 -9.21 -4.87 -4.58
C MET A 64 -7.97 -5.19 -5.42
N HIS A 65 -6.84 -5.47 -4.77
CA HIS A 65 -5.58 -5.80 -5.42
C HIS A 65 -5.58 -7.20 -6.04
N SER A 66 -6.04 -8.22 -5.31
CA SER A 66 -5.98 -9.61 -5.75
C SER A 66 -6.91 -9.88 -6.94
N GLU A 67 -8.11 -9.31 -6.92
CA GLU A 67 -9.12 -9.50 -7.97
C GLU A 67 -9.04 -8.41 -9.06
N ASN A 68 -8.18 -7.39 -8.88
CA ASN A 68 -8.06 -6.23 -9.77
C ASN A 68 -9.42 -5.56 -10.05
N VAL A 69 -10.18 -5.31 -8.99
CA VAL A 69 -11.52 -4.74 -9.04
C VAL A 69 -11.56 -3.35 -8.39
N SER A 70 -12.64 -2.60 -8.61
CA SER A 70 -12.84 -1.31 -7.92
C SER A 70 -13.11 -1.50 -6.43
N LEU A 71 -12.94 -0.44 -5.63
CA LEU A 71 -13.28 -0.43 -4.21
C LEU A 71 -14.72 -0.85 -3.93
N GLN A 72 -15.67 -0.35 -4.73
CA GLN A 72 -17.08 -0.72 -4.60
C GLN A 72 -17.28 -2.23 -4.82
N ALA A 73 -16.59 -2.83 -5.79
CA ALA A 73 -16.67 -4.27 -6.06
C ALA A 73 -15.98 -5.08 -4.95
N ALA A 74 -14.84 -4.61 -4.45
CA ALA A 74 -14.15 -5.22 -3.32
C ALA A 74 -15.06 -5.26 -2.07
N TRP A 75 -15.75 -4.17 -1.75
CA TRP A 75 -16.76 -4.14 -0.68
C TRP A 75 -17.91 -5.12 -0.91
N ARG A 76 -18.40 -5.22 -2.15
CA ARG A 76 -19.45 -6.17 -2.52
C ARG A 76 -19.00 -7.62 -2.28
N ILE A 77 -17.80 -7.96 -2.74
CA ILE A 77 -17.20 -9.30 -2.60
C ILE A 77 -16.97 -9.61 -1.11
N LEU A 78 -16.44 -8.65 -0.34
CA LEU A 78 -16.23 -8.80 1.10
C LEU A 78 -17.54 -9.09 1.85
N ARG A 79 -18.65 -8.51 1.40
CA ARG A 79 -19.99 -8.76 1.96
C ARG A 79 -20.67 -10.01 1.39
N GLY A 80 -20.02 -10.72 0.47
CA GLY A 80 -20.55 -11.93 -0.15
C GLY A 80 -21.79 -11.68 -1.02
N MET A 81 -21.95 -10.46 -1.54
CA MET A 81 -23.13 -10.06 -2.29
C MET A 81 -22.92 -10.20 -3.80
N SER A 82 -23.95 -10.62 -4.53
CA SER A 82 -23.99 -10.55 -5.98
C SER A 82 -24.32 -9.14 -6.47
N GLN A 83 -23.95 -8.83 -7.72
CA GLN A 83 -24.33 -7.56 -8.34
C GLN A 83 -25.85 -7.39 -8.43
N GLN A 84 -26.60 -8.49 -8.57
CA GLN A 84 -28.06 -8.47 -8.62
C GLN A 84 -28.67 -8.09 -7.27
N GLU A 85 -28.17 -8.66 -6.16
CA GLU A 85 -28.66 -8.31 -4.82
C GLU A 85 -28.39 -6.84 -4.46
N VAL A 86 -27.26 -6.30 -4.92
CA VAL A 86 -26.95 -4.87 -4.75
C VAL A 86 -27.89 -4.01 -5.61
N ALA A 87 -28.17 -4.43 -6.84
CA ALA A 87 -29.12 -3.77 -7.73
C ALA A 87 -30.53 -3.72 -7.13
N GLU A 88 -31.01 -4.83 -6.58
CA GLU A 88 -32.31 -4.92 -5.91
C GLU A 88 -32.39 -3.99 -4.70
N LYS A 89 -31.32 -3.89 -3.88
CA LYS A 89 -31.27 -2.95 -2.74
C LYS A 89 -31.18 -1.48 -3.16
N LEU A 90 -30.60 -1.18 -4.32
CA LEU A 90 -30.45 0.18 -4.84
C LEU A 90 -31.62 0.64 -5.72
N ASP A 91 -32.53 -0.27 -6.07
CA ASP A 91 -33.62 -0.06 -7.05
C ASP A 91 -33.07 0.36 -8.43
N ILE A 92 -32.01 -0.33 -8.89
CA ILE A 92 -31.38 -0.11 -10.21
C ILE A 92 -31.17 -1.45 -10.93
N SER A 93 -30.78 -1.42 -12.20
CA SER A 93 -30.45 -2.64 -12.94
C SER A 93 -29.10 -3.22 -12.53
N GLN A 94 -28.94 -4.54 -12.65
CA GLN A 94 -27.63 -5.22 -12.45
C GLN A 94 -26.55 -4.66 -13.40
N SER A 95 -26.93 -4.28 -14.62
CA SER A 95 -26.02 -3.59 -15.56
C SER A 95 -25.56 -2.22 -15.05
N ALA A 96 -26.42 -1.46 -14.36
CA ALA A 96 -26.04 -0.19 -13.74
C ALA A 96 -25.05 -0.41 -12.60
N VAL A 97 -25.24 -1.45 -11.78
CA VAL A 97 -24.24 -1.85 -10.77
C VAL A 97 -22.91 -2.15 -11.45
N SER A 98 -22.89 -2.99 -12.50
CA SER A 98 -21.66 -3.29 -13.25
C SER A 98 -20.95 -2.04 -13.78
N GLN A 99 -21.68 -0.99 -14.18
CA GLN A 99 -21.08 0.29 -14.59
C GLN A 99 -20.53 1.10 -13.41
N LEU A 100 -21.18 1.02 -12.24
CA LEU A 100 -20.66 1.61 -11.00
C LEU A 100 -19.40 0.90 -10.50
N GLU A 101 -19.26 -0.39 -10.81
CA GLU A 101 -18.11 -1.21 -10.40
C GLU A 101 -16.89 -1.05 -11.33
N ALA A 102 -17.02 -0.37 -12.47
CA ALA A 102 -15.90 -0.18 -13.39
C ALA A 102 -14.78 0.65 -12.73
N LEU A 103 -13.51 0.33 -13.03
CA LEU A 103 -12.35 0.95 -12.39
C LEU A 103 -12.32 2.48 -12.55
N ASP A 104 -12.72 2.99 -13.73
CA ASP A 104 -12.79 4.43 -14.02
C ASP A 104 -14.11 5.09 -13.57
N SER A 105 -15.01 4.32 -12.97
CA SER A 105 -16.33 4.81 -12.58
C SER A 105 -16.23 5.73 -11.38
N ARG A 106 -16.98 6.83 -11.44
CA ARG A 106 -17.07 7.81 -10.35
C ARG A 106 -18.53 8.01 -9.97
N PRO A 107 -19.07 7.16 -9.08
CA PRO A 107 -20.45 7.27 -8.64
C PRO A 107 -20.73 8.63 -7.98
N GLN A 108 -21.91 9.20 -8.26
CA GLN A 108 -22.35 10.42 -7.58
C GLN A 108 -22.38 10.22 -6.06
N LYS A 109 -22.17 11.30 -5.30
CA LYS A 109 -22.16 11.30 -3.83
C LYS A 109 -23.37 10.55 -3.25
N ARG A 110 -24.58 10.86 -3.72
CA ARG A 110 -25.82 10.20 -3.30
C ARG A 110 -25.82 8.68 -3.52
N THR A 111 -25.21 8.21 -4.61
CA THR A 111 -25.09 6.77 -4.90
C THR A 111 -24.08 6.11 -3.98
N ARG A 112 -22.96 6.79 -3.68
CA ARG A 112 -21.96 6.32 -2.70
C ARG A 112 -22.55 6.20 -1.31
N GLU A 113 -23.34 7.17 -0.86
CA GLU A 113 -24.04 7.11 0.44
C GLU A 113 -24.97 5.89 0.54
N LYS A 114 -25.73 5.60 -0.53
CA LYS A 114 -26.58 4.41 -0.56
C LYS A 114 -25.79 3.10 -0.55
N LEU A 115 -24.73 3.01 -1.34
CA LEU A 115 -23.84 1.85 -1.38
C LEU A 115 -23.16 1.62 -0.02
N ALA A 116 -22.68 2.70 0.59
CA ALA A 116 -22.06 2.70 1.91
C ALA A 116 -23.03 2.21 2.99
N ALA A 117 -24.30 2.63 2.94
CA ALA A 117 -25.34 2.12 3.83
C ALA A 117 -25.61 0.62 3.63
N ILE A 118 -25.53 0.09 2.41
CA ILE A 118 -25.70 -1.34 2.12
C ILE A 118 -24.53 -2.16 2.66
N TYR A 119 -23.30 -1.67 2.50
CA TYR A 119 -22.09 -2.37 2.90
C TYR A 119 -21.67 -2.12 4.35
N GLY A 120 -22.28 -1.14 5.03
CA GLY A 120 -21.92 -0.74 6.39
C GLY A 120 -20.56 -0.05 6.47
N CYS A 121 -20.23 0.77 5.47
CA CYS A 121 -19.00 1.56 5.41
C CYS A 121 -19.32 3.05 5.23
N LYS A 122 -18.30 3.91 5.11
CA LYS A 122 -18.45 5.34 4.83
C LYS A 122 -18.48 5.57 3.31
N GLN A 123 -19.16 6.62 2.83
CA GLN A 123 -19.25 6.94 1.39
C GLN A 123 -17.88 7.17 0.75
N GLU A 124 -16.93 7.68 1.54
CA GLU A 124 -15.55 7.97 1.17
C GLU A 124 -14.77 6.68 0.87
N GLN A 125 -15.19 5.54 1.44
CA GLN A 125 -14.57 4.23 1.25
C GLN A 125 -15.08 3.47 0.02
N ILE A 126 -16.10 3.99 -0.68
CA ILE A 126 -16.71 3.36 -1.87
C ILE A 126 -15.92 3.67 -3.15
N SER A 127 -15.30 4.84 -3.20
CA SER A 127 -14.51 5.31 -4.34
C SER A 127 -13.58 6.40 -3.85
N LEU A 128 -12.28 6.20 -4.01
CA LEU A 128 -11.26 7.20 -3.71
C LEU A 128 -11.38 8.33 -4.72
N TYR A 129 -11.53 9.55 -4.22
CA TYR A 129 -11.52 10.73 -5.05
C TYR A 129 -10.07 11.05 -5.38
N LEU A 130 -9.54 10.50 -6.48
CA LEU A 130 -8.31 11.03 -7.06
C LEU A 130 -8.70 12.29 -7.86
N PRO A 131 -8.44 13.52 -7.37
CA PRO A 131 -8.57 14.69 -8.23
C PRO A 131 -7.75 14.41 -9.49
N LYS A 132 -8.33 14.68 -10.66
CA LYS A 132 -7.53 14.59 -11.88
C LYS A 132 -6.49 15.69 -11.77
N GLU A 133 -5.20 15.34 -11.78
CA GLU A 133 -4.17 16.32 -12.12
C GLU A 133 -4.57 16.94 -13.46
N GLY A 134 -4.79 18.25 -13.41
CA GLY A 134 -5.16 19.07 -14.57
C GLY A 134 -3.93 19.56 -15.32
#